data_AF-A0AAU4E4N3-F1
#
_entry.id   AF-A0AAU4E4N3-F1
#
_cell.length_a   1.000
_cell.length_b   1.000
_cell.length_c   1.000
_cell.angle_alpha   90.00
_cell.angle_beta   90.00
_cell.angle_gamma   90.00
#
_symmetry.space_group_name_H-M   'P 1'
#
loop_
_entity.id
_entity.type
_entity.pdbx_description
1 polymer ?
#
loop_
_entity_poly.entity_id
_entity_poly.type
_entity_poly.pdbx_seq_one_letter_code
_entity_poly.pdbx_strand_id
1 'polypeptide(L)'
;MSEVGREAIIVVTQEDLYNSTLSAVRRGGHRVVSELPPTLATAVFSESGFSAPGAQLFFDTVPLDVVNRLDARSRLFVGAWQAGKEPKTRPGDGLSWDAPGFTPPGW
;
A
#
# COMPACT_ATOMS: atom_id res chain seq x y z
N MET A 1 -20.05 -3.84 -12.27
CA MET A 1 -18.62 -3.54 -12.45
C MET A 1 -18.11 -3.04 -11.12
N SER A 2 -17.29 -3.82 -10.42
CA SER A 2 -16.65 -3.35 -9.19
C SER A 2 -15.63 -2.29 -9.55
N GLU A 3 -15.73 -1.13 -8.92
CA GLU A 3 -14.77 -0.04 -9.07
C GLU A 3 -13.37 -0.55 -8.66
N VAL A 4 -12.40 -0.46 -9.58
CA VAL A 4 -11.03 -0.93 -9.33
C VAL A 4 -10.33 0.13 -8.47
N GLY A 5 -10.38 -0.05 -7.15
CA GLY A 5 -9.70 0.86 -6.23
C GLY A 5 -8.18 0.89 -6.45
N ARG A 6 -7.57 2.04 -6.21
CA ARG A 6 -6.13 2.26 -6.38
C ARG A 6 -5.41 2.32 -5.04
N GLU A 7 -4.31 1.59 -4.91
CA GLU A 7 -3.49 1.61 -3.70
C GLU A 7 -2.66 2.91 -3.62
N ALA A 8 -2.68 3.53 -2.45
CA ALA A 8 -1.84 4.67 -2.10
C ALA A 8 -1.16 4.45 -0.76
N ILE A 9 -0.01 5.09 -0.58
CA ILE A 9 0.65 5.22 0.71
C ILE A 9 0.27 6.56 1.35
N ILE A 10 0.00 6.51 2.64
CA ILE A 10 -0.36 7.64 3.49
C ILE A 10 0.85 7.93 4.37
N VAL A 11 1.34 9.17 4.33
CA VAL A 11 2.41 9.66 5.19
C VAL A 11 1.83 10.68 6.16
N VAL A 12 1.84 10.35 7.44
CA VAL A 12 1.36 11.22 8.51
C VAL A 12 2.56 11.87 9.18
N THR A 13 2.65 13.20 9.10
CA THR A 13 3.80 13.97 9.64
C THR A 13 3.64 14.32 11.11
N GLN A 14 2.42 14.22 11.65
CA GLN A 14 2.07 14.49 13.04
C GLN A 14 1.56 13.20 13.69
N GLU A 15 2.37 12.56 14.51
CA GLU A 15 2.11 11.21 15.04
C GLU A 15 0.78 11.11 15.81
N ASP A 16 0.36 12.19 16.49
CA ASP A 16 -0.91 12.30 17.20
C ASP A 16 -2.12 12.23 16.26
N LEU A 17 -1.95 12.57 14.98
CA LEU A 17 -2.99 12.47 13.96
C LEU A 17 -3.04 11.11 13.26
N TYR A 18 -2.14 10.17 13.55
CA TYR A 18 -2.08 8.89 12.85
C TYR A 18 -3.36 8.08 13.00
N ASN A 19 -3.80 7.87 14.24
CA ASN A 19 -4.99 7.07 14.53
C ASN A 19 -6.25 7.74 13.98
N SER A 20 -6.39 9.06 14.13
CA SER A 20 -7.55 9.80 13.62
C SER A 20 -7.60 9.81 12.09
N THR A 21 -6.45 9.89 11.42
CA THR A 21 -6.31 9.76 9.97
C THR A 21 -6.79 8.39 9.51
N LEU A 22 -6.31 7.30 10.11
CA LEU A 22 -6.73 5.95 9.70
C LEU A 22 -8.19 5.64 10.05
N SER A 23 -8.72 6.20 11.14
CA SER A 23 -10.15 6.14 11.40
C SER A 23 -10.95 6.88 10.32
N ALA A 24 -10.46 8.00 9.80
CA ALA A 24 -11.10 8.72 8.69
C ALA A 24 -11.05 7.92 7.39
N VAL A 25 -9.91 7.29 7.06
CA VAL A 25 -9.77 6.39 5.90
C VAL A 25 -10.81 5.26 5.97
N ARG A 26 -10.91 4.57 7.12
CA ARG A 26 -11.85 3.47 7.31
C ARG A 26 -13.31 3.94 7.25
N ARG A 27 -13.64 5.10 7.84
CA ARG A 27 -15.00 5.69 7.76
C ARG A 27 -15.38 6.14 6.36
N GLY A 28 -14.41 6.53 5.54
CA GLY A 28 -14.60 6.85 4.12
C GLY A 28 -14.89 5.63 3.24
N GLY A 29 -14.93 4.42 3.81
CA GLY A 29 -15.15 3.18 3.07
C GLY A 29 -13.90 2.65 2.37
N HIS A 30 -12.73 3.25 2.62
CA HIS A 30 -11.47 2.79 2.05
C HIS A 30 -10.87 1.66 2.87
N ARG A 31 -10.16 0.75 2.19
CA ARG A 31 -9.56 -0.43 2.81
C ARG A 31 -8.10 -0.16 3.14
N VAL A 32 -7.78 -0.11 4.44
CA VAL A 32 -6.37 -0.14 4.90
C VAL A 32 -5.79 -1.53 4.61
N VAL A 33 -4.62 -1.57 3.97
CA VAL A 33 -3.93 -2.80 3.55
C VAL A 33 -2.80 -3.13 4.51
N SER A 34 -1.99 -2.13 4.86
CA SER A 34 -0.86 -2.30 5.75
C SER A 34 -0.62 -1.05 6.58
N GLU A 35 -0.03 -1.23 7.77
CA GLU A 35 0.18 -0.16 8.74
C GLU A 35 1.62 -0.26 9.28
N LEU A 36 2.25 0.90 9.42
CA LEU A 36 3.50 1.09 10.13
C LEU A 36 3.36 2.33 11.03
N PRO A 37 2.77 2.14 12.23
CA PRO A 37 2.62 3.22 13.18
C PRO A 37 3.98 3.79 13.63
N PRO A 38 4.05 5.09 13.97
CA PRO A 38 2.95 6.06 14.02
C PRO A 38 2.89 6.97 12.77
N THR A 39 3.47 6.58 11.63
CA THR A 39 3.69 7.52 10.50
C THR A 39 3.17 7.04 9.16
N LEU A 40 3.10 5.73 8.91
CA LEU A 40 2.84 5.21 7.58
C LEU A 40 1.70 4.19 7.56
N ALA A 41 0.95 4.18 6.46
CA ALA A 41 0.01 3.12 6.13
C ALA A 41 -0.20 3.05 4.62
N THR A 42 -0.66 1.92 4.10
CA THR A 42 -1.18 1.82 2.73
C THR A 42 -2.66 1.50 2.75
N ALA A 43 -3.40 2.06 1.79
CA ALA A 43 -4.83 1.84 1.67
C ALA A 43 -5.26 1.86 0.20
N VAL A 44 -6.34 1.15 -0.10
CA VAL A 44 -7.01 1.15 -1.40
C VAL A 44 -8.16 2.16 -1.36
N PHE A 45 -8.09 3.14 -2.25
CA PHE A 45 -9.07 4.22 -2.39
C PHE A 45 -9.95 3.99 -3.62
N SER A 46 -11.26 4.26 -3.48
CA SER A 46 -12.17 4.49 -4.59
C SER A 46 -11.83 5.82 -5.28
N GLU A 47 -12.37 6.11 -6.47
CA GLU A 47 -12.02 7.30 -7.26
C GLU A 47 -12.23 8.63 -6.50
N SER A 48 -13.09 8.61 -5.48
CA SER A 48 -13.16 9.66 -4.47
C SER A 48 -11.83 9.76 -3.70
N GLY A 49 -11.01 10.74 -4.05
CA GLY A 49 -9.76 11.03 -3.33
C GLY A 49 -9.98 11.27 -1.83
N PHE A 50 -8.93 11.04 -1.05
CA PHE A 50 -8.93 11.22 0.41
C PHE A 50 -8.04 12.39 0.82
N SER A 51 -8.51 13.20 1.77
CA SER A 51 -7.74 14.27 2.38
C SER A 51 -7.98 14.28 3.88
N ALA A 52 -6.91 14.38 4.67
CA ALA A 52 -6.96 14.53 6.11
C ALA A 52 -5.85 15.48 6.59
N PRO A 53 -6.08 16.25 7.67
CA PRO A 53 -5.06 17.11 8.26
C PRO A 53 -3.79 16.33 8.60
N GLY A 54 -2.63 16.87 8.23
CA GLY A 54 -1.32 16.26 8.54
C GLY A 54 -1.00 14.97 7.78
N ALA A 55 -1.85 14.56 6.82
CA ALA A 55 -1.65 13.38 5.99
C ALA A 55 -1.35 13.77 4.54
N GLN A 56 -0.30 13.18 3.97
CA GLN A 56 0.03 13.25 2.56
C GLN A 56 -0.26 11.92 1.89
N LEU A 57 -0.87 11.96 0.71
CA LEU A 57 -1.31 10.77 -0.03
C LEU A 57 -0.53 10.65 -1.34
N PHE A 58 0.07 9.48 -1.58
CA PHE A 58 0.83 9.21 -2.80
C PHE A 58 0.37 7.92 -3.47
N PHE A 59 -0.08 8.00 -4.72
CA PHE A 59 -0.59 6.86 -5.49
C PHE A 59 0.46 6.15 -6.34
N ASP A 60 1.58 6.81 -6.65
CA ASP A 60 2.61 6.27 -7.55
C ASP A 60 3.94 6.20 -6.83
N THR A 61 4.50 7.37 -6.51
CA THR A 61 5.83 7.52 -5.95
C THR A 61 5.77 8.50 -4.79
N VAL A 62 6.50 8.22 -3.71
CA VAL A 62 6.73 9.18 -2.64
C VAL A 62 7.94 10.05 -3.04
N PRO A 63 7.80 11.38 -3.06
CA PRO A 63 8.91 12.29 -3.38
C PRO A 63 10.13 12.07 -2.47
N LEU A 64 11.33 12.20 -3.04
CA LEU A 64 12.59 11.93 -2.33
C LEU A 64 12.78 12.84 -1.10
N ASP A 65 12.30 14.09 -1.15
CA ASP A 65 12.36 15.00 0.00
C ASP A 65 11.50 14.52 1.17
N VAL A 66 10.36 13.88 0.90
CA VAL A 66 9.53 13.22 1.92
C VAL A 66 10.24 11.99 2.46
N VAL A 67 10.76 11.13 1.59
CA VAL A 67 11.51 9.92 1.99
C VAL A 67 12.72 10.25 2.87
N ASN A 68 13.45 11.31 2.54
CA ASN A 68 14.63 11.73 3.29
C ASN A 68 14.31 12.24 4.70
N ARG A 69 13.07 12.69 4.97
CA ARG A 69 12.62 13.11 6.31
C ARG A 69 12.18 11.93 7.18
N LEU A 70 11.97 10.75 6.60
CA LEU A 70 11.57 9.54 7.32
C LEU A 70 12.76 8.89 8.03
N ASP A 71 12.48 8.14 9.10
CA ASP A 71 13.45 7.26 9.75
C ASP A 71 13.81 6.05 8.85
N ALA A 72 14.81 5.26 9.26
CA ALA A 72 15.29 4.15 8.45
C ALA A 72 14.20 3.08 8.20
N ARG A 73 13.33 2.82 9.19
CA ARG A 73 12.28 1.80 9.11
C ARG A 73 11.18 2.22 8.15
N SER A 74 10.77 3.48 8.21
CA SER A 74 9.76 4.08 7.34
C SER A 74 10.26 4.20 5.90
N ARG A 75 11.55 4.49 5.69
CA ARG A 75 12.16 4.44 4.34
C ARG A 75 12.07 3.03 3.73
N LEU A 76 12.37 1.98 4.51
CA LEU A 76 12.25 0.60 4.04
C LEU A 76 10.82 0.23 3.66
N PHE A 77 9.84 0.68 4.45
CA PHE A 77 8.42 0.45 4.15
C PHE A 77 8.00 1.11 2.84
N VAL A 78 8.37 2.38 2.63
CA VAL A 78 8.12 3.09 1.37
C VAL A 78 8.77 2.36 0.20
N GLY A 79 10.04 1.95 0.35
CA GLY A 79 10.77 1.22 -0.68
C GLY A 79 10.11 -0.12 -1.04
N ALA A 80 9.66 -0.88 -0.05
CA ALA A 80 8.94 -2.14 -0.26
C ALA A 80 7.61 -1.94 -0.99
N TRP A 81 6.85 -0.90 -0.63
CA TRP A 81 5.61 -0.54 -1.32
C TRP A 81 5.85 -0.11 -2.77
N GLN A 82 6.87 0.72 -3.03
CA GLN A 82 7.24 1.14 -4.38
C GLN A 82 7.68 -0.06 -5.24
N ALA A 83 8.57 -0.91 -4.72
CA ALA A 83 9.01 -2.13 -5.41
C ALA A 83 7.86 -3.12 -5.65
N GLY A 84 6.84 -3.13 -4.78
CA GLY A 84 5.66 -3.96 -4.93
C GLY A 84 4.79 -3.65 -6.15
N LYS A 85 4.93 -2.44 -6.73
CA LYS A 85 4.21 -2.01 -7.94
C LYS A 85 4.87 -2.45 -9.24
N GLU A 86 6.14 -2.81 -9.19
CA GLU A 86 6.83 -3.30 -10.37
C GLU A 86 6.26 -4.67 -10.79
N PRO A 87 6.10 -4.93 -12.09
CA PRO A 87 5.71 -6.24 -12.57
C PRO A 87 6.68 -7.29 -12.04
N LYS A 88 6.18 -8.22 -11.22
CA LYS A 88 7.00 -9.31 -10.70
C LYS A 88 7.22 -10.32 -11.81
N THR A 89 8.43 -10.35 -12.36
CA THR A 89 8.86 -11.48 -13.19
C THR A 89 9.05 -12.68 -12.29
N ARG A 90 8.20 -13.70 -12.42
CA ARG A 90 8.31 -14.94 -11.68
C ARG A 90 9.11 -15.91 -12.55
N PRO A 91 10.35 -16.27 -12.19
CA PRO A 91 11.15 -17.23 -12.97
C PRO A 91 10.51 -18.62 -13.05
N GLY A 92 9.48 -18.86 -12.24
CA GLY A 92 8.72 -20.11 -12.17
C GLY A 92 7.53 -20.23 -13.11
N ASP A 93 7.04 -19.13 -13.69
CA ASP A 93 5.85 -19.16 -14.54
C ASP A 93 6.24 -19.68 -15.94
N GLY A 94 5.56 -20.72 -16.44
CA GLY A 94 5.78 -21.31 -17.76
C GLY A 94 6.88 -22.37 -17.79
N LEU A 95 7.24 -22.95 -16.64
CA LEU A 95 8.21 -24.03 -16.56
C LEU A 95 7.55 -25.38 -16.89
N SER A 96 8.34 -26.37 -17.31
CA SER A 96 7.84 -27.69 -17.74
C SER A 96 7.13 -28.52 -16.64
N TRP A 97 7.20 -28.07 -15.38
CA TRP A 97 6.49 -28.65 -14.24
C TRP A 97 5.18 -27.92 -13.93
N ASP A 98 4.85 -26.84 -14.64
CA ASP A 98 3.46 -26.33 -14.84
C ASP A 98 2.69 -27.28 -15.78
N ALA A 99 2.83 -28.58 -15.56
CA ALA A 99 2.19 -29.60 -16.37
C ALA A 99 0.67 -29.57 -16.10
N PRO A 100 -0.17 -29.55 -17.15
CA PRO A 100 -1.61 -29.72 -16.97
C PRO A 100 -1.89 -31.05 -16.26
N GLY A 101 -2.64 -31.01 -15.16
CA GLY A 101 -3.10 -32.23 -14.46
C GLY A 101 -2.74 -32.33 -12.98
N PHE A 102 -2.03 -31.37 -12.39
CA PHE A 102 -1.86 -31.34 -10.93
C PHE A 102 -3.05 -30.66 -10.25
N THR A 103 -4.07 -31.45 -9.91
CA THR A 103 -5.13 -31.01 -9.01
C THR A 103 -4.61 -31.15 -7.57
N PRO A 104 -4.55 -30.09 -6.76
CA PRO A 104 -4.21 -30.25 -5.34
C PRO A 104 -5.21 -31.21 -4.67
N PRO A 105 -4.76 -32.05 -3.72
CA PRO A 105 -5.65 -33.00 -3.06
C PRO A 105 -6.82 -32.26 -2.41
N GLY A 106 -8.04 -32.75 -2.66
CA GLY A 106 -9.27 -32.18 -2.09
C GLY A 106 -9.24 -32.29 -0.57
N TRP A 107 -9.69 -31.24 0.09
CA TRP A 107 -9.98 -31.23 1.53
C TRP A 107 -11.32 -31.90 1.80
#